data_AF-A0AAV6A817-F1
#
_entry.id   AF-A0AAV6A817-F1
#
_cell.length_a   1.000
_cell.length_b   1.000
_cell.length_c   1.000
_cell.angle_alpha   90.00
_cell.angle_beta   90.00
_cell.angle_gamma   90.00
#
_symmetry.space_group_name_H-M   'P 1'
#
loop_
_entity.id
_entity.type
_entity.pdbx_description
1 polymer ?
#
loop_
_entity_poly.entity_id
_entity_poly.type
_entity_poly.pdbx_seq_one_letter_code
_entity_poly.pdbx_strand_id
1 'polypeptide(L)'
;KIADKCVRAAQAREAARKARELTRKGGRDDEGLSAKLADCSERDPQFREIFLVEGDSAGGSAKQGRDRKTQAVLPLRGKIINAEKARYDKVLSHQEIRLLISALGTGIGPEEFDVSKLRYHKVILMTDADVDGAHIRTLLLTFFFRHMVPIIEAGRLFIAQPPLFKVKKGKAERYLMSEREMEEFLLAQWVEKASIKIPGKAQPIKEEALLEALKRVLEFRTVFAKFARRGVPRPILDGLLRRKFKGTKRGMGDSEMAAAVSEVARELEGWSARLVGGENGDAAQINITGPEPAVFSPDLLKSPDYAQLFECYSEIAALHKGPCTVVDADGKEVTTKSLDELVEVVMGSAKDGVTLQRYKGLGEMNPEQLWETTMNPETRTLLRVSMEDAVGADEIFTILMGDAVEPRREFIEKNALDVVNLDI
;
A
#
# COMPACT_ATOMS: atom_id res chain seq x y z
N LYS A 1 -25.71 -32.62 9.31
CA LYS A 1 -24.92 -31.71 10.19
C LYS A 1 -23.83 -32.44 11.00
N ILE A 2 -24.12 -33.31 11.97
CA ILE A 2 -23.07 -34.04 12.71
C ILE A 2 -22.38 -35.08 11.80
N ALA A 3 -23.17 -35.87 11.05
CA ALA A 3 -22.64 -36.84 10.08
C ALA A 3 -21.73 -36.20 9.02
N ASP A 4 -22.10 -35.05 8.45
CA ASP A 4 -21.24 -34.32 7.50
C ASP A 4 -19.93 -33.85 8.12
N LYS A 5 -19.97 -33.43 9.39
CA LYS A 5 -18.76 -33.00 10.12
C LYS A 5 -17.82 -34.19 10.35
N CYS A 6 -18.36 -35.36 10.68
CA CYS A 6 -17.61 -36.61 10.79
C CYS A 6 -17.02 -37.04 9.43
N VAL A 7 -17.79 -36.96 8.35
CA VAL A 7 -17.33 -37.30 6.99
C VAL A 7 -16.23 -36.35 6.52
N ARG A 8 -16.37 -35.04 6.73
CA ARG A 8 -15.32 -34.05 6.39
C ARG A 8 -14.05 -34.27 7.19
N ALA A 9 -14.15 -34.57 8.49
CA ALA A 9 -13.00 -34.90 9.32
C ALA A 9 -12.32 -36.20 8.87
N ALA A 10 -13.09 -37.22 8.50
CA ALA A 10 -12.56 -38.48 7.96
C ALA A 10 -11.86 -38.28 6.61
N GLN A 11 -12.44 -37.50 5.69
CA GLN A 11 -11.85 -37.16 4.39
C GLN A 11 -10.55 -36.34 4.55
N ALA A 12 -10.52 -35.37 5.46
CA ALA A 12 -9.31 -34.60 5.76
C ALA A 12 -8.19 -35.50 6.32
N ARG A 13 -8.53 -36.44 7.21
CA ARG A 13 -7.58 -37.45 7.71
C ARG A 13 -7.10 -38.39 6.63
N GLU A 14 -7.98 -38.85 5.75
CA GLU A 14 -7.61 -39.74 4.65
C GLU A 14 -6.72 -39.03 3.62
N ALA A 15 -6.99 -37.75 3.34
CA ALA A 15 -6.17 -36.91 2.48
C ALA A 15 -4.80 -36.63 3.10
N ALA A 16 -4.75 -36.31 4.40
CA ALA A 16 -3.50 -36.20 5.16
C ALA A 16 -2.72 -37.53 5.13
N ARG A 17 -3.38 -38.67 5.32
CA ARG A 17 -2.77 -40.01 5.21
C ARG A 17 -2.24 -40.29 3.79
N LYS A 18 -2.97 -39.92 2.73
CA LYS A 18 -2.49 -40.08 1.34
C LYS A 18 -1.31 -39.16 1.05
N ALA A 19 -1.32 -37.92 1.57
CA ALA A 19 -0.17 -37.02 1.53
C ALA A 19 1.03 -37.58 2.31
N ARG A 20 0.81 -38.22 3.47
CA ARG A 20 1.84 -38.98 4.21
C ARG A 20 2.42 -40.13 3.38
N GLU A 21 1.60 -40.94 2.72
CA GLU A 21 2.09 -42.06 1.91
C GLU A 21 2.89 -41.58 0.69
N LEU A 22 2.52 -40.43 0.13
CA LEU A 22 3.24 -39.75 -0.95
C LEU A 22 4.58 -39.15 -0.48
N THR A 23 4.65 -38.60 0.74
CA THR A 23 5.88 -38.02 1.31
C THR A 23 6.80 -39.08 1.95
N ARG A 24 6.26 -40.20 2.44
CA ARG A 24 7.01 -41.31 3.06
C ARG A 24 7.62 -42.28 2.05
N LYS A 25 7.07 -42.35 0.83
CA LYS A 25 7.77 -42.94 -0.34
C LYS A 25 8.81 -41.93 -0.81
N GLY A 26 9.93 -41.86 -0.10
CA GLY A 26 11.02 -40.90 -0.32
C GLY A 26 11.73 -41.04 -1.66
N GLY A 27 11.07 -40.61 -2.75
CA GLY A 27 11.68 -40.62 -4.07
C GLY A 27 11.01 -39.77 -5.14
N ARG A 28 9.73 -39.38 -5.01
CA ARG A 28 9.03 -38.67 -6.10
C ARG A 28 8.88 -37.15 -5.90
N ASP A 29 8.81 -36.69 -4.65
CA ASP A 29 8.76 -35.25 -4.33
C ASP A 29 10.16 -34.66 -4.08
N ASP A 30 11.16 -35.48 -3.74
CA ASP A 30 12.55 -35.03 -3.53
C ASP A 30 13.20 -34.52 -4.82
N GLU A 31 12.91 -35.13 -5.97
CA GLU A 31 13.39 -34.65 -7.27
C GLU A 31 12.79 -33.28 -7.61
N GLY A 32 11.49 -33.08 -7.37
CA GLY A 32 10.80 -31.82 -7.64
C GLY A 32 11.22 -30.69 -6.70
N LEU A 33 11.42 -31.00 -5.41
CA LEU A 33 11.92 -30.05 -4.42
C LEU A 33 13.37 -29.70 -4.70
N SER A 34 14.24 -30.68 -4.94
CA SER A 34 15.66 -30.44 -5.24
C SER A 34 15.86 -29.65 -6.54
N ALA A 35 14.94 -29.73 -7.50
CA ALA A 35 15.01 -28.97 -8.74
C ALA A 35 14.63 -27.49 -8.57
N LYS A 36 13.67 -27.18 -7.68
CA LYS A 36 13.16 -25.81 -7.47
C LYS A 36 13.79 -25.07 -6.29
N LEU A 37 13.97 -25.74 -5.16
CA LEU A 37 14.50 -25.13 -3.94
C LEU A 37 16.01 -24.93 -4.08
N ALA A 38 16.43 -23.67 -4.08
CA ALA A 38 17.83 -23.32 -3.92
C ALA A 38 18.14 -23.17 -2.42
N ASP A 39 18.48 -24.28 -1.75
CA ASP A 39 18.76 -24.31 -0.31
C ASP A 39 20.10 -23.62 0.07
N CYS A 40 20.27 -23.32 1.36
CA CYS A 40 21.46 -22.75 1.98
C CYS A 40 22.30 -23.81 2.71
N SER A 41 23.57 -23.48 3.00
CA SER A 41 24.50 -24.43 3.64
C SER A 41 24.40 -24.45 5.17
N GLU A 42 23.90 -23.38 5.79
CA GLU A 42 23.68 -23.31 7.22
C GLU A 42 22.65 -24.36 7.67
N ARG A 43 22.89 -24.97 8.82
CA ARG A 43 22.03 -26.03 9.36
C ARG A 43 21.14 -25.56 10.49
N ASP A 44 21.60 -24.56 11.25
CA ASP A 44 20.85 -24.04 12.38
C ASP A 44 19.65 -23.20 11.90
N PRO A 45 18.39 -23.61 12.18
CA PRO A 45 17.20 -22.91 11.72
C PRO A 45 17.13 -21.43 12.08
N GLN A 46 17.77 -21.01 13.18
CA GLN A 46 17.72 -19.61 13.65
C GLN A 46 18.44 -18.63 12.71
N PHE A 47 19.47 -19.10 12.01
CA PHE A 47 20.24 -18.31 11.05
C PHE A 47 19.77 -18.51 9.61
N ARG A 48 18.81 -19.41 9.39
CA ARG A 48 18.30 -19.74 8.07
C ARG A 48 17.04 -18.94 7.75
N GLU A 49 17.00 -18.46 6.52
CA GLU A 49 15.85 -17.79 5.97
C GLU A 49 15.49 -18.33 4.59
N ILE A 50 14.20 -18.29 4.26
CA ILE A 50 13.69 -18.72 2.97
C ILE A 50 12.86 -17.61 2.34
N PHE A 51 13.18 -17.28 1.09
CA PHE A 51 12.42 -16.37 0.25
C PHE A 51 11.44 -17.16 -0.61
N LEU A 52 10.15 -16.87 -0.46
CA LEU A 52 9.09 -17.36 -1.33
C LEU A 52 8.86 -16.32 -2.42
N VAL A 53 9.27 -16.63 -3.64
CA VAL A 53 9.36 -15.66 -4.73
C VAL A 53 8.32 -15.96 -5.80
N GLU A 54 7.69 -14.92 -6.32
CA GLU A 54 6.75 -15.05 -7.44
C GLU A 54 7.49 -15.24 -8.78
N GLY A 55 7.24 -16.37 -9.44
CA GLY A 55 7.71 -16.64 -10.79
C GLY A 55 9.20 -17.00 -10.91
N ASP A 56 9.56 -17.50 -12.10
CA ASP A 56 10.94 -17.93 -12.38
C ASP A 56 11.90 -16.77 -12.62
N SER A 57 11.40 -15.63 -13.09
CA SER A 57 12.23 -14.45 -13.38
C SER A 57 12.86 -13.90 -12.10
N ALA A 58 12.01 -13.47 -11.15
CA ALA A 58 12.47 -13.01 -9.85
C ALA A 58 13.18 -14.13 -9.06
N GLY A 59 12.70 -15.38 -9.18
CA GLY A 59 13.38 -16.55 -8.59
C GLY A 59 14.80 -16.76 -9.11
N GLY A 60 15.05 -16.50 -10.40
CA GLY A 60 16.37 -16.56 -11.03
C GLY A 60 17.32 -15.49 -10.50
N SER A 61 16.88 -14.23 -10.46
CA SER A 61 17.66 -13.12 -9.89
C SER A 61 17.96 -13.34 -8.40
N ALA A 62 16.95 -13.74 -7.62
CA ALA A 62 17.11 -14.04 -6.20
C ALA A 62 18.09 -15.20 -5.95
N LYS A 63 18.01 -16.28 -6.74
CA LYS A 63 18.95 -17.41 -6.63
C LYS A 63 20.40 -17.00 -6.91
N GLN A 64 20.62 -16.05 -7.82
CA GLN A 64 21.95 -15.54 -8.16
C GLN A 64 22.49 -14.56 -7.11
N GLY A 65 21.64 -13.68 -6.58
CA GLY A 65 22.03 -12.64 -5.62
C GLY A 65 22.05 -13.06 -4.16
N ARG A 66 21.47 -14.22 -3.80
CA ARG A 66 21.38 -14.67 -2.40
C ARG A 66 22.73 -14.95 -1.75
N ASP A 67 22.78 -14.79 -0.43
CA ASP A 67 23.81 -15.42 0.38
C ASP A 67 23.57 -16.94 0.48
N ARG A 68 24.44 -17.72 -0.15
CA ARG A 68 24.35 -19.19 -0.17
C ARG A 68 24.51 -19.81 1.23
N LYS A 69 25.10 -19.08 2.18
CA LYS A 69 25.28 -19.57 3.54
C LYS A 69 23.97 -19.63 4.28
N THR A 70 23.18 -18.55 4.29
CA THR A 70 22.02 -18.40 5.18
C THR A 70 20.67 -18.39 4.45
N GLN A 71 20.63 -18.06 3.16
CA GLN A 71 19.39 -17.78 2.43
C GLN A 71 19.02 -18.89 1.45
N ALA A 72 17.80 -19.40 1.57
CA ALA A 72 17.19 -20.28 0.60
C ALA A 72 16.18 -19.51 -0.27
N VAL A 73 15.98 -19.95 -1.51
CA VAL A 73 15.01 -19.36 -2.44
C VAL A 73 14.10 -20.46 -2.99
N LEU A 74 12.79 -20.27 -2.87
CA LEU A 74 11.76 -21.13 -3.45
C LEU A 74 10.86 -20.32 -4.40
N PRO A 75 11.07 -20.46 -5.73
CA PRO A 75 10.18 -19.86 -6.72
C PRO A 75 8.84 -20.60 -6.79
N LEU A 76 7.74 -19.84 -6.76
CA LEU A 76 6.38 -20.34 -6.90
C LEU A 76 5.85 -20.01 -8.29
N ARG A 77 5.24 -20.98 -8.98
CA ARG A 77 4.70 -20.80 -10.33
C ARG A 77 3.18 -20.84 -10.36
N GLY A 78 2.59 -19.95 -11.15
CA GLY A 78 1.15 -19.89 -11.39
C GLY A 78 0.37 -19.38 -10.18
N LYS A 79 -0.95 -19.25 -10.34
CA LYS A 79 -1.84 -18.84 -9.24
C LYS A 79 -1.95 -19.99 -8.25
N ILE A 80 -1.51 -19.73 -7.01
CA ILE A 80 -1.65 -20.68 -5.91
C ILE A 80 -3.12 -21.00 -5.72
N ILE A 81 -3.43 -22.26 -5.40
CA ILE A 81 -4.80 -22.66 -5.10
C ILE A 81 -5.35 -21.83 -3.95
N ASN A 82 -6.55 -21.31 -4.13
CA ASN A 82 -7.28 -20.62 -3.09
C ASN A 82 -7.64 -21.59 -1.96
N ALA A 83 -6.92 -21.51 -0.84
CA ALA A 83 -7.10 -22.38 0.33
C ALA A 83 -8.41 -22.11 1.10
N GLU A 84 -9.06 -20.96 0.87
CA GLU A 84 -10.38 -20.64 1.45
C GLU A 84 -11.49 -21.43 0.76
N LYS A 85 -11.51 -21.41 -0.57
CA LYS A 85 -12.54 -22.06 -1.37
C LYS A 85 -12.29 -23.54 -1.60
N ALA A 86 -11.02 -23.92 -1.71
CA ALA A 86 -10.67 -25.30 -2.00
C ALA A 86 -10.83 -26.19 -0.77
N ARG A 87 -11.35 -27.39 -0.99
CA ARG A 87 -11.33 -28.41 0.06
C ARG A 87 -9.89 -28.76 0.42
N TYR A 88 -9.67 -29.10 1.68
CA TYR A 88 -8.35 -29.39 2.26
C TYR A 88 -7.54 -30.41 1.44
N ASP A 89 -8.18 -31.47 0.94
CA ASP A 89 -7.55 -32.49 0.08
C ASP A 89 -7.03 -31.93 -1.25
N LYS A 90 -7.74 -30.95 -1.83
CA LYS A 90 -7.34 -30.29 -3.07
C LYS A 90 -6.20 -29.29 -2.85
N VAL A 91 -6.16 -28.65 -1.67
CA VAL A 91 -5.03 -27.78 -1.26
C VAL A 91 -3.77 -28.63 -1.12
N LEU A 92 -3.88 -29.77 -0.45
CA LEU A 92 -2.76 -30.70 -0.25
C LEU A 92 -2.30 -31.40 -1.53
N SER A 93 -3.16 -31.56 -2.53
CA SER A 93 -2.75 -32.14 -3.81
C SER A 93 -2.07 -31.13 -4.73
N HIS A 94 -2.13 -29.83 -4.42
CA HIS A 94 -1.49 -28.79 -5.20
C HIS A 94 0.04 -28.86 -5.09
N GLN A 95 0.71 -28.96 -6.24
CA GLN A 95 2.15 -29.18 -6.30
C GLN A 95 2.95 -28.08 -5.57
N GLU A 96 2.65 -26.80 -5.80
CA GLU A 96 3.37 -25.70 -5.15
C GLU A 96 3.19 -25.69 -3.63
N ILE A 97 2.01 -26.11 -3.13
CA ILE A 97 1.74 -26.18 -1.69
C ILE A 97 2.51 -27.35 -1.07
N ARG A 98 2.56 -28.50 -1.74
CA ARG A 98 3.37 -29.64 -1.28
C ARG A 98 4.86 -29.29 -1.22
N LEU A 99 5.36 -28.60 -2.23
CA LEU A 99 6.74 -28.11 -2.25
C LEU A 99 7.00 -27.14 -1.10
N LEU A 100 6.08 -26.21 -0.85
CA LEU A 100 6.19 -25.28 0.29
C LEU A 100 6.22 -26.01 1.63
N ILE A 101 5.29 -26.94 1.88
CA ILE A 101 5.23 -27.71 3.14
C ILE A 101 6.51 -28.52 3.34
N SER A 102 6.97 -29.20 2.28
CA SER A 102 8.21 -29.96 2.31
C SER A 102 9.43 -29.06 2.53
N ALA A 103 9.42 -27.86 1.91
CA ALA A 103 10.45 -26.86 2.12
C ALA A 103 10.48 -26.35 3.57
N LEU A 104 9.34 -26.14 4.23
CA LEU A 104 9.32 -25.66 5.61
C LEU A 104 9.64 -26.76 6.63
N GLY A 105 9.33 -28.03 6.31
CA GLY A 105 9.63 -29.19 7.15
C GLY A 105 8.72 -29.35 8.37
N THR A 106 7.72 -28.48 8.53
CA THR A 106 6.80 -28.49 9.68
C THR A 106 5.71 -29.55 9.59
N GLY A 107 5.50 -30.17 8.43
CA GLY A 107 4.25 -30.90 8.16
C GLY A 107 3.05 -29.96 8.04
N ILE A 108 1.84 -30.51 7.96
CA ILE A 108 0.60 -29.73 7.81
C ILE A 108 -0.60 -30.38 8.52
N GLY A 109 -1.46 -29.54 9.09
CA GLY A 109 -2.70 -29.95 9.73
C GLY A 109 -2.56 -30.28 11.22
N PRO A 110 -3.67 -30.42 11.95
CA PRO A 110 -3.68 -30.37 13.41
C PRO A 110 -2.90 -31.50 14.11
N GLU A 111 -2.75 -32.65 13.46
CA GLU A 111 -2.11 -33.84 14.05
C GLU A 111 -0.63 -34.00 13.62
N GLU A 112 -0.17 -33.26 12.62
CA GLU A 112 1.18 -33.41 12.04
C GLU A 112 2.03 -32.15 12.12
N PHE A 113 1.37 -30.99 12.14
CA PHE A 113 2.05 -29.73 12.13
C PHE A 113 2.86 -29.55 13.42
N ASP A 114 4.16 -29.30 13.26
CA ASP A 114 5.10 -29.09 14.34
C ASP A 114 6.04 -27.93 14.00
N VAL A 115 5.80 -26.79 14.65
CA VAL A 115 6.58 -25.56 14.47
C VAL A 115 8.04 -25.70 14.95
N SER A 116 8.34 -26.66 15.82
CA SER A 116 9.71 -26.92 16.29
C SER A 116 10.60 -27.51 15.20
N LYS A 117 10.00 -28.14 14.19
CA LYS A 117 10.70 -28.70 13.02
C LYS A 117 10.89 -27.72 11.87
N LEU A 118 10.44 -26.48 12.04
CA LEU A 118 10.58 -25.45 11.02
C LEU A 118 12.05 -25.24 10.67
N ARG A 119 12.40 -25.46 9.39
CA ARG A 119 13.79 -25.42 8.92
C ARG A 119 14.35 -24.00 8.77
N TYR A 120 13.48 -23.00 8.66
CA TYR A 120 13.83 -21.60 8.45
C TYR A 120 13.06 -20.72 9.43
N HIS A 121 13.75 -20.07 10.38
CA HIS A 121 13.07 -19.20 11.35
C HIS A 121 12.64 -17.85 10.77
N LYS A 122 13.04 -17.53 9.54
CA LYS A 122 12.49 -16.42 8.75
C LYS A 122 11.95 -16.94 7.43
N VAL A 123 10.63 -16.89 7.29
CA VAL A 123 9.92 -17.15 6.04
C VAL A 123 9.53 -15.80 5.47
N ILE A 124 10.08 -15.43 4.31
CA ILE A 124 9.94 -14.10 3.73
C ILE A 124 9.14 -14.21 2.43
N LEU A 125 7.99 -13.56 2.37
CA LEU A 125 7.18 -13.41 1.17
C LEU A 125 7.77 -12.28 0.33
N MET A 126 8.26 -12.59 -0.87
CA MET A 126 8.86 -11.62 -1.78
C MET A 126 8.08 -11.65 -3.10
N THR A 127 7.05 -10.81 -3.17
CA THR A 127 6.09 -10.73 -4.29
C THR A 127 6.22 -9.36 -4.96
N ASP A 128 5.74 -9.24 -6.19
CA ASP A 128 5.74 -7.96 -6.89
C ASP A 128 4.78 -6.94 -6.23
N ALA A 129 5.00 -5.67 -6.54
CA ALA A 129 4.20 -4.55 -6.02
C ALA A 129 2.92 -4.31 -6.82
N ASP A 130 2.68 -5.09 -7.87
CA ASP A 130 1.50 -5.02 -8.72
C ASP A 130 0.30 -5.79 -8.14
N VAL A 131 -0.80 -5.78 -8.90
CA VAL A 131 -2.06 -6.40 -8.52
C VAL A 131 -1.94 -7.93 -8.41
N ASP A 132 -1.15 -8.56 -9.29
CA ASP A 132 -0.95 -10.00 -9.28
C ASP A 132 -0.06 -10.45 -8.09
N GLY A 133 0.97 -9.66 -7.78
CA GLY A 133 1.78 -9.81 -6.58
C GLY A 133 0.97 -9.64 -5.29
N ALA A 134 0.04 -8.69 -5.25
CA ALA A 134 -0.90 -8.56 -4.15
C ALA A 134 -1.83 -9.79 -4.04
N HIS A 135 -2.29 -10.36 -5.15
CA HIS A 135 -3.10 -11.57 -5.15
C HIS A 135 -2.35 -12.79 -4.60
N ILE A 136 -1.14 -13.08 -5.10
CA ILE A 136 -0.37 -14.24 -4.62
C ILE A 136 0.05 -14.08 -3.15
N ARG A 137 0.42 -12.86 -2.74
CA ARG A 137 0.71 -12.54 -1.34
C ARG A 137 -0.49 -12.84 -0.45
N THR A 138 -1.68 -12.41 -0.85
CA THR A 138 -2.92 -12.67 -0.10
C THR A 138 -3.21 -14.17 -0.02
N LEU A 139 -3.09 -14.90 -1.13
CA LEU A 139 -3.27 -16.36 -1.15
C LEU A 139 -2.30 -17.09 -0.21
N LEU A 140 -1.04 -16.66 -0.16
CA LEU A 140 -0.04 -17.19 0.77
C LEU A 140 -0.39 -16.87 2.21
N LEU A 141 -0.75 -15.61 2.52
CA LEU A 141 -1.17 -15.20 3.85
C LEU A 141 -2.37 -16.00 4.34
N THR A 142 -3.40 -16.18 3.51
CA THR A 142 -4.56 -17.04 3.80
C THR A 142 -4.13 -18.48 4.05
N PHE A 143 -3.22 -19.04 3.23
CA PHE A 143 -2.71 -20.39 3.45
C PHE A 143 -2.00 -20.54 4.81
N PHE A 144 -1.09 -19.61 5.16
CA PHE A 144 -0.42 -19.61 6.47
C PHE A 144 -1.42 -19.44 7.61
N PHE A 145 -2.39 -18.54 7.47
CA PHE A 145 -3.43 -18.30 8.46
C PHE A 145 -4.36 -19.50 8.66
N ARG A 146 -4.72 -20.24 7.61
CA ARG A 146 -5.63 -21.39 7.76
C ARG A 146 -4.94 -22.68 8.20
N HIS A 147 -3.67 -22.85 7.85
CA HIS A 147 -3.00 -24.15 7.97
C HIS A 147 -1.71 -24.14 8.77
N MET A 148 -1.11 -22.98 9.02
CA MET A 148 0.20 -22.84 9.69
C MET A 148 0.24 -21.64 10.66
N VAL A 149 -0.87 -21.37 11.35
CA VAL A 149 -1.00 -20.30 12.37
C VAL A 149 0.21 -20.21 13.30
N PRO A 150 0.76 -21.32 13.84
CA PRO A 150 1.85 -21.21 14.80
C PRO A 150 3.14 -20.61 14.22
N ILE A 151 3.32 -20.56 12.89
CA ILE A 151 4.45 -19.83 12.27
C ILE A 151 4.26 -18.32 12.44
N ILE A 152 3.02 -17.84 12.28
CA ILE A 152 2.66 -16.43 12.46
C ILE A 152 2.77 -16.06 13.94
N GLU A 153 2.21 -16.87 14.84
CA GLU A 153 2.29 -16.65 16.30
C GLU A 153 3.74 -16.66 16.80
N ALA A 154 4.60 -17.51 16.24
CA ALA A 154 6.03 -17.52 16.54
C ALA A 154 6.79 -16.32 15.95
N GLY A 155 6.11 -15.43 15.20
CA GLY A 155 6.70 -14.24 14.59
C GLY A 155 7.70 -14.53 13.48
N ARG A 156 7.53 -15.65 12.76
CA ARG A 156 8.49 -16.17 11.78
C ARG A 156 8.13 -15.87 10.32
N LEU A 157 6.97 -15.28 10.08
CA LEU A 157 6.50 -14.89 8.74
C LEU A 157 6.70 -13.38 8.50
N PHE A 158 7.31 -13.04 7.38
CA PHE A 158 7.68 -11.69 6.99
C PHE A 158 7.27 -11.41 5.55
N ILE A 159 7.10 -10.13 5.21
CA ILE A 159 6.88 -9.63 3.85
C ILE A 159 8.06 -8.72 3.51
N ALA A 160 8.73 -8.98 2.40
CA ALA A 160 9.77 -8.10 1.89
C ALA A 160 9.17 -6.79 1.39
N GLN A 161 9.89 -5.68 1.58
CA GLN A 161 9.51 -4.37 1.06
C GLN A 161 10.58 -3.93 0.04
N PRO A 162 10.46 -4.30 -1.24
CA PRO A 162 11.37 -3.81 -2.27
C PRO A 162 11.14 -2.30 -2.51
N PRO A 163 12.16 -1.55 -2.97
CA PRO A 163 12.01 -0.14 -3.27
C PRO A 163 11.17 0.08 -4.53
N LEU A 164 10.41 1.18 -4.55
CA LEU A 164 9.55 1.54 -5.68
C LEU A 164 10.31 2.34 -6.74
N PHE A 165 11.32 3.10 -6.33
CA PHE A 165 12.10 3.96 -7.22
C PHE A 165 13.61 3.81 -6.99
N LYS A 166 14.36 3.93 -8.08
CA LYS A 166 15.79 4.26 -8.07
C LYS A 166 15.97 5.65 -8.65
N VAL A 167 16.56 6.54 -7.87
CA VAL A 167 16.91 7.90 -8.28
C VAL A 167 18.41 8.00 -8.43
N LYS A 168 18.86 8.49 -9.58
CA LYS A 168 20.28 8.75 -9.85
C LYS A 168 20.49 10.19 -10.31
N LYS A 169 21.38 10.91 -9.62
CA LYS A 169 21.81 12.26 -9.98
C LYS A 169 23.33 12.34 -9.93
N GLY A 170 23.96 12.43 -11.10
CA GLY A 170 25.41 12.33 -11.23
C GLY A 170 25.93 10.98 -10.74
N LYS A 171 26.79 10.99 -9.70
CA LYS A 171 27.34 9.77 -9.06
C LYS A 171 26.51 9.27 -7.88
N ALA A 172 25.60 10.08 -7.35
CA ALA A 172 24.75 9.67 -6.24
C ALA A 172 23.58 8.84 -6.76
N GLU A 173 23.35 7.69 -6.15
CA GLU A 173 22.18 6.85 -6.38
C GLU A 173 21.49 6.57 -5.05
N ARG A 174 20.15 6.48 -5.08
CA ARG A 174 19.35 6.20 -3.90
C ARG A 174 18.11 5.39 -4.29
N TYR A 175 17.76 4.45 -3.43
CA TYR A 175 16.54 3.66 -3.52
C TYR A 175 15.48 4.28 -2.60
N LEU A 176 14.27 4.44 -3.11
CA LEU A 176 13.16 5.10 -2.41
C LEU A 176 11.94 4.18 -2.40
N MET A 177 11.27 4.10 -1.26
CA MET A 177 10.23 3.11 -0.97
C MET A 177 8.83 3.59 -1.36
N SER A 178 8.65 4.90 -1.55
CA SER A 178 7.35 5.50 -1.82
C SER A 178 7.46 6.71 -2.74
N GLU A 179 6.33 7.09 -3.34
CA GLU A 179 6.22 8.34 -4.11
C GLU A 179 6.52 9.55 -3.23
N ARG A 180 6.03 9.57 -1.99
CA ARG A 180 6.31 10.65 -1.04
C ARG A 180 7.82 10.82 -0.79
N GLU A 181 8.53 9.72 -0.55
CA GLU A 181 9.99 9.76 -0.35
C GLU A 181 10.72 10.24 -1.62
N MET A 182 10.21 9.87 -2.80
CA MET A 182 10.71 10.36 -4.08
C MET A 182 10.51 11.86 -4.25
N GLU A 183 9.31 12.37 -3.97
CA GLU A 183 9.04 13.80 -4.05
C GLU A 183 9.88 14.59 -3.04
N GLU A 184 9.93 14.15 -1.78
CA GLU A 184 10.75 14.78 -0.73
C GLU A 184 12.23 14.82 -1.10
N PHE A 185 12.77 13.72 -1.65
CA PHE A 185 14.18 13.66 -2.07
C PHE A 185 14.49 14.65 -3.20
N LEU A 186 13.61 14.73 -4.21
CA LEU A 186 13.77 15.65 -5.33
C LEU A 186 13.68 17.11 -4.86
N LEU A 187 12.70 17.41 -4.00
CA LEU A 187 12.52 18.74 -3.43
C LEU A 187 13.72 19.16 -2.60
N ALA A 188 14.21 18.29 -1.71
CA ALA A 188 15.36 18.58 -0.85
C ALA A 188 16.60 19.02 -1.65
N GLN A 189 16.86 18.37 -2.80
CA GLN A 189 17.97 18.77 -3.67
C GLN A 189 17.71 20.05 -4.46
N TRP A 190 16.45 20.31 -4.80
CA TRP A 190 16.07 21.47 -5.60
C TRP A 190 16.09 22.76 -4.76
N VAL A 191 15.60 22.72 -3.52
CA VAL A 191 15.54 23.89 -2.62
C VAL A 191 16.91 24.44 -2.22
N GLU A 192 17.99 23.64 -2.34
CA GLU A 192 19.36 24.10 -2.10
C GLU A 192 19.77 25.25 -3.03
N LYS A 193 19.16 25.34 -4.22
CA LYS A 193 19.51 26.32 -5.26
C LYS A 193 18.33 27.18 -5.72
N ALA A 194 17.12 26.89 -5.24
CA ALA A 194 15.91 27.55 -5.67
C ALA A 194 15.29 28.41 -4.58
N SER A 195 14.39 29.32 -4.97
CA SER A 195 13.62 30.12 -4.03
C SER A 195 12.22 30.44 -4.57
N ILE A 196 11.28 30.73 -3.67
CA ILE A 196 9.95 31.19 -4.05
C ILE A 196 9.72 32.61 -3.51
N LYS A 197 9.40 33.53 -4.41
CA LYS A 197 8.90 34.88 -4.06
C LYS A 197 7.39 34.82 -3.89
N ILE A 198 6.90 35.33 -2.76
CA ILE A 198 5.48 35.45 -2.48
C ILE A 198 5.10 36.93 -2.48
N PRO A 199 4.04 37.35 -3.19
CA PRO A 199 3.54 38.72 -3.14
C PRO A 199 3.26 39.17 -1.70
N GLY A 200 3.78 40.36 -1.35
CA GLY A 200 3.61 40.93 -0.01
C GLY A 200 4.58 40.42 1.05
N LYS A 201 5.46 39.44 0.75
CA LYS A 201 6.61 39.11 1.60
C LYS A 201 7.88 39.77 1.05
N ALA A 202 8.63 40.43 1.94
CA ALA A 202 9.85 41.15 1.58
C ALA A 202 11.00 40.24 1.14
N GLN A 203 11.08 39.02 1.69
CA GLN A 203 12.13 38.05 1.38
C GLN A 203 11.55 36.79 0.73
N PRO A 204 12.23 36.21 -0.27
CA PRO A 204 11.88 34.89 -0.81
C PRO A 204 12.01 33.81 0.26
N ILE A 205 11.18 32.77 0.17
CA ILE A 205 11.36 31.55 0.95
C ILE A 205 12.46 30.70 0.30
N LYS A 206 13.38 30.17 1.11
CA LYS A 206 14.57 29.44 0.67
C LYS A 206 14.85 28.23 1.58
N GLU A 207 15.65 27.30 1.07
CA GLU A 207 16.28 26.21 1.84
C GLU A 207 15.25 25.43 2.68
N GLU A 208 15.51 25.25 3.98
CA GLU A 208 14.68 24.44 4.89
C GLU A 208 13.24 24.98 4.99
N ALA A 209 13.06 26.29 5.07
CA ALA A 209 11.73 26.90 5.14
C ALA A 209 10.92 26.66 3.85
N LEU A 210 11.61 26.57 2.70
CA LEU A 210 10.98 26.24 1.43
C LEU A 210 10.63 24.76 1.36
N LEU A 211 11.52 23.88 1.82
CA LEU A 211 11.29 22.44 1.87
C LEU A 211 10.05 22.11 2.70
N GLU A 212 9.98 22.63 3.92
CA GLU A 212 8.85 22.39 4.82
C GLU A 212 7.54 22.95 4.26
N ALA A 213 7.58 24.14 3.64
CA ALA A 213 6.41 24.69 2.97
C ALA A 213 5.95 23.79 1.81
N LEU A 214 6.86 23.27 0.99
CA LEU A 214 6.52 22.41 -0.15
C LEU A 214 6.02 21.03 0.30
N LYS A 215 6.60 20.44 1.34
CA LYS A 215 6.06 19.22 1.97
C LYS A 215 4.63 19.42 2.43
N ARG A 216 4.35 20.56 3.07
CA ARG A 216 2.99 20.93 3.51
C ARG A 216 2.04 21.17 2.35
N VAL A 217 2.54 21.70 1.22
CA VAL A 217 1.77 21.83 -0.03
C VAL A 217 1.41 20.45 -0.60
N LEU A 218 2.36 19.50 -0.64
CA LEU A 218 2.09 18.14 -1.11
C LEU A 218 1.06 17.44 -0.23
N GLU A 219 1.22 17.52 1.10
CA GLU A 219 0.25 17.00 2.07
C GLU A 219 -1.14 17.62 1.87
N PHE A 220 -1.20 18.96 1.72
CA PHE A 220 -2.44 19.68 1.42
C PHE A 220 -3.11 19.12 0.16
N ARG A 221 -2.36 18.91 -0.93
CA ARG A 221 -2.93 18.36 -2.19
C ARG A 221 -3.50 16.97 -1.99
N THR A 222 -2.80 16.09 -1.27
CA THR A 222 -3.28 14.73 -0.97
C THR A 222 -4.59 14.76 -0.19
N VAL A 223 -4.66 15.54 0.89
CA VAL A 223 -5.86 15.64 1.73
C VAL A 223 -6.99 16.35 0.99
N PHE A 224 -6.70 17.44 0.26
CA PHE A 224 -7.69 18.18 -0.53
C PHE A 224 -8.33 17.28 -1.62
N ALA A 225 -7.51 16.48 -2.32
CA ALA A 225 -8.00 15.53 -3.32
C ALA A 225 -8.88 14.42 -2.70
N LYS A 226 -8.65 14.03 -1.44
CA LYS A 226 -9.52 13.09 -0.71
C LYS A 226 -10.92 13.67 -0.51
N PHE A 227 -11.04 14.95 -0.15
CA PHE A 227 -12.35 15.61 -0.02
C PHE A 227 -13.06 15.78 -1.36
N ALA A 228 -12.32 16.11 -2.42
CA ALA A 228 -12.89 16.17 -3.77
C ALA A 228 -13.46 14.82 -4.21
N ARG A 229 -12.75 13.71 -3.96
CA ARG A 229 -13.23 12.34 -4.23
C ARG A 229 -14.43 11.94 -3.36
N ARG A 230 -14.52 12.45 -2.13
CA ARG A 230 -15.68 12.28 -1.24
C ARG A 230 -16.88 13.17 -1.60
N GLY A 231 -16.84 13.84 -2.76
CA GLY A 231 -17.97 14.57 -3.31
C GLY A 231 -18.06 16.03 -2.86
N VAL A 232 -17.03 16.61 -2.24
CA VAL A 232 -17.00 18.05 -1.95
C VAL A 232 -16.41 18.79 -3.15
N PRO A 233 -17.17 19.64 -3.86
CA PRO A 233 -16.64 20.34 -5.03
C PRO A 233 -15.44 21.24 -4.68
N ARG A 234 -14.42 21.25 -5.55
CA ARG A 234 -13.15 21.98 -5.28
C ARG A 234 -13.36 23.48 -4.99
N PRO A 235 -14.20 24.22 -5.75
CA PRO A 235 -14.41 25.65 -5.49
C PRO A 235 -15.06 25.92 -4.13
N ILE A 236 -15.98 25.05 -3.72
CA ILE A 236 -16.64 25.12 -2.41
C ILE A 236 -15.62 24.89 -1.29
N LEU A 237 -14.80 23.84 -1.43
CA LEU A 237 -13.76 23.51 -0.45
C LEU A 237 -12.72 24.64 -0.31
N ASP A 238 -12.24 25.19 -1.42
CA ASP A 238 -11.31 26.33 -1.42
C ASP A 238 -11.93 27.57 -0.74
N GLY A 239 -13.18 27.90 -1.06
CA GLY A 239 -13.88 29.03 -0.45
C GLY A 239 -14.04 28.88 1.07
N LEU A 240 -14.36 27.68 1.56
CA LEU A 240 -14.41 27.40 3.01
C LEU A 240 -13.06 27.64 3.69
N LEU A 241 -11.97 27.16 3.07
CA LEU A 241 -10.61 27.34 3.59
C LEU A 241 -10.20 28.82 3.61
N ARG A 242 -10.47 29.56 2.53
CA ARG A 242 -10.22 31.02 2.44
C ARG A 242 -10.95 31.81 3.52
N ARG A 243 -12.18 31.41 3.84
CA ARG A 243 -12.99 31.98 4.93
C ARG A 243 -12.57 31.48 6.32
N LYS A 244 -11.53 30.65 6.40
CA LYS A 244 -11.03 30.04 7.62
C LYS A 244 -12.11 29.28 8.40
N PHE A 245 -13.01 28.60 7.69
CA PHE A 245 -14.08 27.82 8.30
C PHE A 245 -13.52 26.61 9.07
N LYS A 246 -14.05 26.35 10.27
CA LYS A 246 -13.66 25.23 11.14
C LYS A 246 -14.90 24.47 11.60
N GLY A 247 -15.25 23.38 10.91
CA GLY A 247 -16.38 22.55 11.30
C GLY A 247 -16.19 21.82 12.64
N THR A 248 -14.94 21.68 13.12
CA THR A 248 -14.60 21.08 14.42
C THR A 248 -14.88 21.97 15.64
N LYS A 249 -15.37 23.20 15.44
CA LYS A 249 -15.68 24.10 16.55
C LYS A 249 -16.76 23.50 17.45
N ARG A 250 -16.58 23.59 18.77
CA ARG A 250 -17.56 23.07 19.74
C ARG A 250 -18.93 23.73 19.53
N GLY A 251 -19.98 22.91 19.43
CA GLY A 251 -21.35 23.35 19.19
C GLY A 251 -21.74 23.46 17.70
N MET A 252 -20.85 23.12 16.76
CA MET A 252 -21.14 23.20 15.33
C MET A 252 -22.24 22.22 14.91
N GLY A 253 -23.41 22.76 14.55
CA GLY A 253 -24.54 22.00 14.02
C GLY A 253 -24.48 21.82 12.50
N ASP A 254 -25.27 20.88 11.98
CA ASP A 254 -25.33 20.59 10.54
C ASP A 254 -25.87 21.77 9.74
N SER A 255 -26.85 22.50 10.30
CA SER A 255 -27.39 23.74 9.72
C SER A 255 -26.34 24.85 9.62
N GLU A 256 -25.43 24.96 10.60
CA GLU A 256 -24.36 25.98 10.58
C GLU A 256 -23.30 25.66 9.53
N MET A 257 -22.93 24.37 9.40
CA MET A 257 -22.02 23.93 8.34
C MET A 257 -22.65 24.11 6.95
N ALA A 258 -23.92 23.75 6.79
CA ALA A 258 -24.65 23.98 5.56
C ALA A 258 -24.74 25.47 5.22
N ALA A 259 -24.98 26.34 6.21
CA ALA A 259 -24.99 27.79 6.02
C ALA A 259 -23.63 28.30 5.51
N ALA A 260 -22.51 27.86 6.10
CA ALA A 260 -21.17 28.23 5.63
C ALA A 260 -20.91 27.78 4.18
N VAL A 261 -21.36 26.58 3.81
CA VAL A 261 -21.28 26.07 2.43
C VAL A 261 -22.17 26.89 1.48
N SER A 262 -23.40 27.22 1.88
CA SER A 262 -24.31 28.06 1.11
C SER A 262 -23.78 29.47 0.90
N GLU A 263 -23.10 30.05 1.89
CA GLU A 263 -22.45 31.36 1.75
C GLU A 263 -21.34 31.33 0.70
N VAL A 264 -20.47 30.30 0.72
CA VAL A 264 -19.44 30.12 -0.30
C VAL A 264 -20.07 29.91 -1.68
N ALA A 265 -21.09 29.05 -1.77
CA ALA A 265 -21.78 28.78 -3.02
C ALA A 265 -22.39 30.05 -3.63
N ARG A 266 -22.95 30.96 -2.83
CA ARG A 266 -23.52 32.23 -3.30
C ARG A 266 -22.49 33.18 -3.91
N GLU A 267 -21.22 33.08 -3.50
CA GLU A 267 -20.13 33.88 -4.07
C GLU A 267 -19.64 33.34 -5.42
N LEU A 268 -19.96 32.09 -5.72
CA LEU A 268 -19.58 31.42 -6.96
C LEU A 268 -20.73 31.49 -7.97
N GLU A 269 -20.45 31.99 -9.16
CA GLU A 269 -21.46 32.14 -10.21
C GLU A 269 -22.05 30.78 -10.61
N GLY A 270 -23.38 30.65 -10.51
CA GLY A 270 -24.10 29.43 -10.86
C GLY A 270 -24.11 28.33 -9.80
N TRP A 271 -23.61 28.58 -8.59
CA TRP A 271 -23.62 27.60 -7.49
C TRP A 271 -24.70 27.92 -6.45
N SER A 272 -25.27 26.87 -5.86
CA SER A 272 -26.13 26.97 -4.69
C SER A 272 -25.99 25.71 -3.84
N ALA A 273 -26.19 25.85 -2.54
CA ALA A 273 -26.16 24.73 -1.62
C ALA A 273 -27.38 24.75 -0.71
N ARG A 274 -27.93 23.57 -0.42
CA ARG A 274 -29.05 23.39 0.50
C ARG A 274 -28.85 22.16 1.38
N LEU A 275 -29.23 22.27 2.64
CA LEU A 275 -29.32 21.12 3.53
C LEU A 275 -30.58 20.31 3.16
N VAL A 276 -30.44 18.99 3.09
CA VAL A 276 -31.53 18.03 2.87
C VAL A 276 -31.40 16.93 3.94
N GLY A 277 -32.51 16.55 4.56
CA GLY A 277 -32.49 15.63 5.72
C GLY A 277 -32.10 16.33 7.03
N GLY A 278 -32.00 15.56 8.12
CA GLY A 278 -31.62 16.07 9.45
C GLY A 278 -32.77 16.46 10.38
N GLU A 279 -34.02 16.47 9.90
CA GLU A 279 -35.22 16.56 10.74
C GLU A 279 -35.95 15.21 10.69
N ASN A 280 -36.06 14.54 11.86
CA ASN A 280 -36.70 13.22 12.08
C ASN A 280 -35.83 11.95 11.88
N GLY A 281 -34.50 12.04 12.00
CA GLY A 281 -33.63 10.86 12.10
C GLY A 281 -32.95 10.41 10.80
N ASP A 282 -33.23 11.05 9.67
CA ASP A 282 -32.49 10.88 8.43
C ASP A 282 -31.12 11.57 8.50
N ALA A 283 -30.10 10.95 7.89
CA ALA A 283 -28.76 11.53 7.82
C ALA A 283 -28.79 12.85 7.04
N ALA A 284 -28.23 13.91 7.64
CA ALA A 284 -28.13 15.21 7.01
C ALA A 284 -27.18 15.17 5.80
N GLN A 285 -27.57 15.81 4.70
CA GLN A 285 -26.79 15.91 3.46
C GLN A 285 -26.80 17.34 2.93
N ILE A 286 -25.67 17.80 2.41
CA ILE A 286 -25.57 19.07 1.70
C ILE A 286 -25.64 18.79 0.21
N ASN A 287 -26.70 19.27 -0.43
CA ASN A 287 -26.88 19.19 -1.87
C ASN A 287 -26.35 20.47 -2.51
N ILE A 288 -25.33 20.32 -3.34
CA ILE A 288 -24.79 21.37 -4.21
C ILE A 288 -25.44 21.27 -5.58
N THR A 289 -26.03 22.36 -6.03
CA THR A 289 -26.45 22.55 -7.42
C THR A 289 -25.50 23.55 -8.07
N GLY A 290 -24.98 23.21 -9.24
CA GLY A 290 -24.11 24.08 -10.01
C GLY A 290 -23.47 23.35 -11.19
N PRO A 291 -22.37 23.88 -11.75
CA PRO A 291 -21.62 23.21 -12.82
C PRO A 291 -21.19 21.79 -12.47
N GLU A 292 -20.84 21.55 -11.21
CA GLU A 292 -20.54 20.23 -10.65
C GLU A 292 -21.52 19.93 -9.51
N PRO A 293 -22.69 19.34 -9.80
CA PRO A 293 -23.64 18.94 -8.77
C PRO A 293 -23.03 17.86 -7.88
N ALA A 294 -23.23 18.00 -6.57
CA ALA A 294 -22.68 17.05 -5.61
C ALA A 294 -23.55 16.94 -4.37
N VAL A 295 -23.42 15.81 -3.67
CA VAL A 295 -24.10 15.57 -2.41
C VAL A 295 -23.08 14.99 -1.44
N PHE A 296 -22.94 15.59 -0.26
CA PHE A 296 -22.00 15.12 0.75
C PHE A 296 -22.51 15.37 2.17
N SER A 297 -22.06 14.56 3.13
CA SER A 297 -22.45 14.70 4.53
C SER A 297 -21.75 15.91 5.18
N PRO A 298 -22.47 16.74 5.97
CA PRO A 298 -21.86 17.80 6.77
C PRO A 298 -20.75 17.30 7.72
N ASP A 299 -20.83 16.04 8.20
CA ASP A 299 -19.84 15.45 9.11
C ASP A 299 -18.44 15.36 8.50
N LEU A 300 -18.32 15.37 7.18
CA LEU A 300 -17.01 15.47 6.51
C LEU A 300 -16.24 16.71 6.96
N LEU A 301 -16.93 17.84 7.18
CA LEU A 301 -16.31 19.10 7.63
C LEU A 301 -15.96 19.10 9.13
N LYS A 302 -16.43 18.10 9.89
CA LYS A 302 -16.04 17.83 11.29
C LYS A 302 -14.94 16.77 11.42
N SER A 303 -14.61 16.10 10.33
CA SER A 303 -13.67 14.97 10.37
C SER A 303 -12.25 15.41 10.79
N PRO A 304 -11.46 14.51 11.41
CA PRO A 304 -10.04 14.75 11.65
C PRO A 304 -9.27 15.11 10.37
N ASP A 305 -9.65 14.52 9.22
CA ASP A 305 -9.10 14.84 7.90
C ASP A 305 -9.31 16.33 7.55
N TYR A 306 -10.46 16.91 7.89
CA TYR A 306 -10.74 18.32 7.60
C TYR A 306 -9.94 19.25 8.51
N ALA A 307 -9.76 18.85 9.77
CA ALA A 307 -8.88 19.57 10.70
C ALA A 307 -7.43 19.60 10.17
N GLN A 308 -6.92 18.46 9.73
CA GLN A 308 -5.60 18.37 9.10
C GLN A 308 -5.51 19.22 7.82
N LEU A 309 -6.54 19.17 6.96
CA LEU A 309 -6.59 20.00 5.74
C LEU A 309 -6.50 21.49 6.08
N PHE A 310 -7.25 21.92 7.10
CA PHE A 310 -7.26 23.30 7.56
C PHE A 310 -5.90 23.73 8.11
N GLU A 311 -5.26 22.87 8.91
CA GLU A 311 -3.93 23.12 9.46
C GLU A 311 -2.90 23.29 8.33
N CYS A 312 -2.87 22.36 7.37
CA CYS A 312 -2.03 22.47 6.18
C CYS A 312 -2.27 23.79 5.45
N TYR A 313 -3.54 24.12 5.17
CA TYR A 313 -3.92 25.37 4.51
C TYR A 313 -3.42 26.60 5.27
N SER A 314 -3.53 26.61 6.60
CA SER A 314 -3.16 27.76 7.42
C SER A 314 -1.67 28.12 7.33
N GLU A 315 -0.82 27.11 7.17
CA GLU A 315 0.64 27.27 7.02
C GLU A 315 1.02 27.69 5.60
N ILE A 316 0.32 27.18 4.59
CA ILE A 316 0.59 27.49 3.17
C ILE A 316 -0.27 28.62 2.62
N ALA A 317 -1.12 29.27 3.43
CA ALA A 317 -2.11 30.25 2.97
C ALA A 317 -1.48 31.39 2.16
N ALA A 318 -0.23 31.77 2.47
CA ALA A 318 0.50 32.78 1.71
C ALA A 318 0.86 32.31 0.29
N LEU A 319 1.23 31.04 0.12
CA LEU A 319 1.50 30.41 -1.18
C LEU A 319 0.21 30.17 -1.96
N HIS A 320 -0.88 29.82 -1.27
CA HIS A 320 -2.16 29.51 -1.89
C HIS A 320 -2.91 30.75 -2.41
N LYS A 321 -2.74 31.92 -1.78
CA LYS A 321 -3.60 33.09 -2.02
C LYS A 321 -3.36 33.82 -3.35
N GLY A 322 -2.19 33.71 -3.94
CA GLY A 322 -1.83 34.56 -5.08
C GLY A 322 -0.71 33.99 -5.92
N PRO A 323 -0.36 34.69 -7.00
CA PRO A 323 0.66 34.20 -7.91
C PRO A 323 2.00 34.16 -7.18
N CYS A 324 2.71 33.04 -7.26
CA CYS A 324 4.04 32.89 -6.70
C CYS A 324 5.06 32.94 -7.84
N THR A 325 6.26 33.45 -7.59
CA THR A 325 7.34 33.40 -8.58
C THR A 325 8.41 32.43 -8.11
N VAL A 326 8.54 31.33 -8.83
CA VAL A 326 9.60 30.34 -8.66
C VAL A 326 10.86 30.87 -9.31
N VAL A 327 11.98 30.86 -8.59
CA VAL A 327 13.30 31.19 -9.10
C VAL A 327 14.16 29.95 -8.99
N ASP A 328 14.63 29.44 -10.13
CA ASP A 328 15.47 28.25 -10.18
C ASP A 328 16.97 28.57 -9.96
N ALA A 329 17.81 27.54 -10.07
CA ALA A 329 19.25 27.64 -9.89
C ALA A 329 19.94 28.56 -10.90
N ASP A 330 19.37 28.70 -12.11
CA ASP A 330 19.89 29.52 -13.20
C ASP A 330 19.35 30.96 -13.14
N GLY A 331 18.55 31.28 -12.12
CA GLY A 331 17.92 32.58 -11.93
C GLY A 331 16.72 32.82 -12.86
N LYS A 332 16.23 31.78 -13.55
CA LYS A 332 15.03 31.87 -14.38
C LYS A 332 13.82 31.98 -13.47
N GLU A 333 12.99 32.98 -13.77
CA GLU A 333 11.78 33.26 -13.00
C GLU A 333 10.54 32.75 -13.74
N VAL A 334 9.72 31.96 -13.05
CA VAL A 334 8.43 31.45 -13.55
C VAL A 334 7.34 31.84 -12.57
N THR A 335 6.34 32.58 -13.05
CA THR A 335 5.21 33.01 -12.22
C THR A 335 4.05 32.02 -12.36
N THR A 336 3.60 31.46 -11.24
CA THR A 336 2.54 30.46 -11.15
C THR A 336 1.30 31.07 -10.53
N LYS A 337 0.11 30.83 -11.08
CA LYS A 337 -1.15 31.46 -10.67
C LYS A 337 -1.92 30.67 -9.61
N SER A 338 -1.66 29.37 -9.52
CA SER A 338 -2.31 28.46 -8.58
C SER A 338 -1.30 27.59 -7.86
N LEU A 339 -1.75 26.94 -6.79
CA LEU A 339 -0.92 25.99 -6.05
C LEU A 339 -0.60 24.73 -6.88
N ASP A 340 -1.53 24.30 -7.75
CA ASP A 340 -1.29 23.17 -8.66
C ASP A 340 -0.20 23.51 -9.68
N GLU A 341 -0.27 24.69 -10.29
CA GLU A 341 0.77 25.17 -11.22
C GLU A 341 2.12 25.34 -10.52
N LEU A 342 2.11 25.79 -9.25
CA LEU A 342 3.32 25.87 -8.44
C LEU A 342 3.99 24.50 -8.29
N VAL A 343 3.22 23.47 -7.91
CA VAL A 343 3.77 22.13 -7.74
C VAL A 343 4.23 21.55 -9.07
N GLU A 344 3.51 21.77 -10.16
CA GLU A 344 3.93 21.30 -11.49
C GLU A 344 5.28 21.90 -11.92
N VAL A 345 5.45 23.22 -11.77
CA VAL A 345 6.71 23.90 -12.10
C VAL A 345 7.84 23.41 -11.20
N VAL A 346 7.63 23.36 -9.88
CA VAL A 346 8.65 22.95 -8.91
C VAL A 346 9.06 21.50 -9.15
N MET A 347 8.10 20.58 -9.31
CA MET A 347 8.38 19.16 -9.52
C MET A 347 8.98 18.89 -10.89
N GLY A 348 8.61 19.66 -11.92
CA GLY A 348 9.25 19.62 -13.22
C GLY A 348 10.74 19.97 -13.10
N SER A 349 11.03 21.13 -12.52
CA SER A 349 12.42 21.59 -12.31
C SER A 349 13.21 20.69 -11.36
N ALA A 350 12.58 20.09 -10.36
CA ALA A 350 13.27 19.17 -9.44
C ALA A 350 13.68 17.85 -10.10
N LYS A 351 12.98 17.43 -11.17
CA LYS A 351 13.31 16.23 -11.97
C LYS A 351 14.39 16.50 -13.01
N ASP A 352 14.69 17.75 -13.33
CA ASP A 352 15.68 18.09 -14.35
C ASP A 352 17.08 17.57 -13.97
N GLY A 353 17.69 16.82 -14.90
CA GLY A 353 19.00 16.19 -14.71
C GLY A 353 19.00 14.98 -13.78
N VAL A 354 17.83 14.49 -13.37
CA VAL A 354 17.67 13.29 -12.54
C VAL A 354 17.18 12.12 -13.39
N THR A 355 17.86 10.98 -13.30
CA THR A 355 17.36 9.72 -13.87
C THR A 355 16.50 9.02 -12.82
N LEU A 356 15.20 8.94 -13.08
CA LEU A 356 14.23 8.23 -12.25
C LEU A 356 13.86 6.90 -12.93
N GLN A 357 14.10 5.79 -12.26
CA GLN A 357 13.61 4.47 -12.66
C GLN A 357 12.57 4.02 -11.63
N ARG A 358 11.36 3.68 -12.10
CA ARG A 358 10.33 3.04 -11.28
C ARG A 358 10.40 1.53 -11.49
N TYR A 359 10.46 0.76 -10.41
CA TYR A 359 10.37 -0.69 -10.48
C TYR A 359 8.91 -1.12 -10.45
N LYS A 360 8.48 -1.90 -11.45
CA LYS A 360 7.13 -2.47 -11.49
C LYS A 360 7.08 -3.89 -10.94
N GLY A 361 8.18 -4.63 -11.09
CA GLY A 361 8.33 -5.98 -10.55
C GLY A 361 9.77 -6.28 -10.16
N LEU A 362 9.95 -7.29 -9.32
CA LEU A 362 11.24 -7.76 -8.82
C LEU A 362 12.16 -8.26 -9.94
N GLY A 363 11.57 -8.76 -11.03
CA GLY A 363 12.32 -9.22 -12.21
C GLY A 363 13.02 -8.11 -13.01
N GLU A 364 12.68 -6.84 -12.78
CA GLU A 364 13.37 -5.70 -13.39
C GLU A 364 14.70 -5.35 -12.70
N MET A 365 14.91 -5.89 -11.49
CA MET A 365 16.14 -5.70 -10.74
C MET A 365 17.17 -6.77 -11.13
N ASN A 366 18.40 -6.34 -11.35
CA ASN A 366 19.50 -7.30 -11.49
C ASN A 366 19.82 -7.95 -10.12
N PRO A 367 20.56 -9.07 -10.08
CA PRO A 367 20.84 -9.78 -8.82
C PRO A 367 21.51 -8.93 -7.74
N GLU A 368 22.41 -8.02 -8.12
CA GLU A 368 23.13 -7.12 -7.19
C GLU A 368 22.17 -6.09 -6.56
N GLN A 369 21.31 -5.47 -7.37
CA GLN A 369 20.30 -4.53 -6.89
C GLN A 369 19.29 -5.22 -5.97
N LEU A 370 18.86 -6.43 -6.32
CA LEU A 370 17.93 -7.20 -5.50
C LEU A 370 18.57 -7.57 -4.15
N TRP A 371 19.87 -7.92 -4.16
CA TRP A 371 20.64 -8.14 -2.94
C TRP A 371 20.70 -6.88 -2.08
N GLU A 372 21.20 -5.78 -2.63
CA GLU A 372 21.42 -4.52 -1.90
C GLU A 372 20.14 -3.94 -1.29
N THR A 373 19.01 -4.13 -1.95
CA THR A 373 17.76 -3.48 -1.55
C THR A 373 16.83 -4.37 -0.75
N THR A 374 16.75 -5.66 -1.07
CA THR A 374 15.64 -6.52 -0.63
C THR A 374 16.13 -7.76 0.14
N MET A 375 17.32 -8.29 -0.18
CA MET A 375 17.80 -9.53 0.43
C MET A 375 18.87 -9.34 1.51
N ASN A 376 19.69 -8.29 1.43
CA ASN A 376 20.78 -8.03 2.37
C ASN A 376 20.23 -7.74 3.79
N PRO A 377 20.59 -8.56 4.81
CA PRO A 377 20.13 -8.36 6.19
C PRO A 377 20.40 -6.99 6.80
N GLU A 378 21.41 -6.26 6.33
CA GLU A 378 21.80 -4.95 6.87
C GLU A 378 20.98 -3.78 6.32
N THR A 379 20.46 -3.89 5.10
CA THR A 379 19.82 -2.78 4.38
C THR A 379 18.34 -3.01 4.09
N ARG A 380 17.89 -4.26 4.06
CA ARG A 380 16.51 -4.60 3.71
C ARG A 380 15.51 -4.13 4.77
N THR A 381 14.29 -3.89 4.32
CA THR A 381 13.13 -3.67 5.19
C THR A 381 12.20 -4.87 5.09
N LEU A 382 11.85 -5.47 6.25
CA LEU A 382 10.90 -6.56 6.35
C LEU A 382 9.73 -6.15 7.24
N LEU A 383 8.51 -6.41 6.78
CA LEU A 383 7.31 -6.29 7.60
C LEU A 383 7.01 -7.65 8.24
N ARG A 384 7.00 -7.72 9.57
CA ARG A 384 6.59 -8.95 10.28
C ARG A 384 5.07 -9.05 10.27
N VAL A 385 4.55 -10.19 9.83
CA VAL A 385 3.10 -10.44 9.79
C VAL A 385 2.58 -10.68 11.21
N SER A 386 1.58 -9.92 11.62
CA SER A 386 0.85 -10.15 12.88
C SER A 386 -0.39 -11.01 12.66
N MET A 387 -0.99 -11.48 13.75
CA MET A 387 -2.28 -12.17 13.68
C MET A 387 -3.41 -11.26 13.18
N GLU A 388 -3.37 -9.97 13.51
CA GLU A 388 -4.36 -8.98 13.03
C GLU A 388 -4.26 -8.80 11.52
N ASP A 389 -3.03 -8.72 10.97
CA ASP A 389 -2.81 -8.63 9.52
C ASP A 389 -3.33 -9.89 8.80
N ALA A 390 -3.11 -11.06 9.39
CA ALA A 390 -3.53 -12.33 8.82
C ALA A 390 -5.07 -12.48 8.81
N VAL A 391 -5.74 -12.05 9.89
CA VAL A 391 -7.21 -12.00 9.96
C VAL A 391 -7.77 -10.99 8.95
N GLY A 392 -7.21 -9.77 8.90
CA GLY A 392 -7.67 -8.74 7.96
C GLY A 392 -7.52 -9.18 6.50
N ALA A 393 -6.42 -9.86 6.15
CA ALA A 393 -6.22 -10.44 4.84
C ALA A 393 -7.28 -11.53 4.51
N ASP A 394 -7.60 -12.40 5.48
CA ASP A 394 -8.64 -13.44 5.33
C ASP A 394 -10.05 -12.85 5.15
N GLU A 395 -10.38 -11.80 5.91
CA GLU A 395 -11.67 -11.10 5.80
C GLU A 395 -11.83 -10.42 4.43
N ILE A 396 -10.82 -9.63 4.02
CA ILE A 396 -10.80 -8.98 2.69
C ILE A 396 -10.94 -10.03 1.60
N PHE A 397 -10.24 -11.15 1.73
CA PHE A 397 -10.26 -12.23 0.75
C PHE A 397 -11.61 -12.96 0.73
N THR A 398 -12.23 -13.22 1.88
CA THR A 398 -13.57 -13.80 1.98
C THR A 398 -14.63 -12.89 1.35
N ILE A 399 -14.52 -11.57 1.55
CA ILE A 399 -15.44 -10.59 0.94
C ILE A 399 -15.24 -10.52 -0.58
N LEU A 400 -13.99 -10.34 -1.03
CA LEU A 400 -13.70 -10.15 -2.46
C LEU A 400 -13.84 -11.44 -3.26
N MET A 401 -13.46 -12.59 -2.70
CA MET A 401 -13.40 -13.86 -3.42
C MET A 401 -14.48 -14.85 -2.99
N GLY A 402 -15.35 -14.52 -2.03
CA GLY A 402 -16.48 -15.34 -1.60
C GLY A 402 -17.58 -15.50 -2.65
N ASP A 403 -18.59 -16.30 -2.35
CA ASP A 403 -19.73 -16.53 -3.26
C ASP A 403 -20.84 -15.47 -3.10
N ALA A 404 -20.77 -14.68 -2.03
CA ALA A 404 -21.72 -13.61 -1.75
C ALA A 404 -21.44 -12.38 -2.61
N VAL A 405 -22.38 -12.03 -3.49
CA VAL A 405 -22.27 -10.90 -4.43
C VAL A 405 -22.45 -9.56 -3.71
N GLU A 406 -23.39 -9.46 -2.77
CA GLU A 406 -23.75 -8.19 -2.13
C GLU A 406 -22.62 -7.61 -1.26
N PRO A 407 -21.96 -8.38 -0.36
CA PRO A 407 -20.85 -7.86 0.43
C PRO A 407 -19.66 -7.43 -0.42
N ARG A 408 -19.41 -8.12 -1.55
CA ARG A 408 -18.41 -7.72 -2.53
C ARG A 408 -18.77 -6.38 -3.16
N ARG A 409 -20.04 -6.20 -3.57
CA ARG A 409 -20.53 -4.98 -4.20
C ARG A 409 -20.41 -3.79 -3.25
N GLU A 410 -20.87 -3.93 -2.02
CA GLU A 410 -20.74 -2.89 -0.97
C GLU A 410 -19.28 -2.55 -0.67
N PHE A 411 -18.40 -3.55 -0.60
CA PHE A 411 -16.97 -3.33 -0.38
C PHE A 411 -16.33 -2.58 -1.54
N ILE A 412 -16.64 -2.93 -2.79
CA ILE A 412 -16.16 -2.22 -3.97
C ILE A 412 -16.71 -0.79 -3.97
N GLU A 413 -18.01 -0.59 -3.75
CA GLU A 413 -18.63 0.75 -3.74
C GLU A 413 -18.05 1.64 -2.63
N LYS A 414 -17.83 1.10 -1.43
CA LYS A 414 -17.27 1.83 -0.29
C LYS A 414 -15.80 2.19 -0.48
N ASN A 415 -14.99 1.28 -1.02
CA ASN A 415 -13.55 1.49 -1.16
C ASN A 415 -13.15 2.07 -2.54
N ALA A 416 -14.04 2.08 -3.53
CA ALA A 416 -13.75 2.60 -4.87
C ALA A 416 -13.30 4.07 -4.86
N LEU A 417 -13.78 4.86 -3.90
CA LEU A 417 -13.42 6.27 -3.75
C LEU A 417 -12.02 6.46 -3.12
N ASP A 418 -11.50 5.45 -2.42
CA ASP A 418 -10.24 5.50 -1.68
C ASP A 418 -9.05 4.90 -2.48
N VAL A 419 -9.29 4.17 -3.57
CA VAL A 419 -8.23 3.59 -4.42
C VAL A 419 -7.42 4.71 -5.10
N VAL A 420 -6.10 4.76 -4.82
CA VAL A 420 -5.17 5.77 -5.35
C VAL A 420 -4.48 5.32 -6.64
N ASN A 421 -4.45 4.02 -6.97
CA ASN A 421 -3.85 3.52 -8.21
C ASN A 421 -4.57 2.24 -8.68
N LEU A 422 -5.48 2.40 -9.65
CA LEU A 422 -5.81 1.35 -10.61
C LEU A 422 -5.12 1.78 -11.92
N ASP A 423 -3.89 1.36 -12.12
CA ASP A 423 -3.33 1.37 -13.48
C ASP A 423 -4.15 0.36 -14.29
N ILE A 424 -4.83 0.86 -15.33
CA ILE A 424 -5.42 0.06 -16.42
C ILE A 424 -4.29 -0.39 -17.36
#